data_AF-A0A0M3J8B3-F1
#
_entry.id   AF-A0A0M3J8B3-F1
#
_cell.length_a   1.000
_cell.length_b   1.000
_cell.length_c   1.000
_cell.angle_alpha   90.00
_cell.angle_beta   90.00
_cell.angle_gamma   90.00
#
_symmetry.space_group_name_H-M   'P 1'
#
loop_
_entity.id
_entity.type
_entity.pdbx_description
1 polymer ?
#
loop_
_entity_poly.entity_id
_entity_poly.type
_entity_poly.pdbx_seq_one_letter_code
_entity_poly.pdbx_strand_id
1 'polypeptide(L)' 'MRLIGRVSFIFVAFVWVVVDSANAFSHGSDNSSQFDYFTFTQMYPTDVCLMDNDWRNGSCLVPQQSALWTIHGLW' A
#
# COMPACT_ATOMS: atom_id res chain seq x y z
N MET A 1 34.52 -46.14 -19.51
CA MET A 1 34.08 -45.24 -18.41
C MET A 1 33.67 -43.87 -18.98
N ARG A 2 32.43 -43.66 -19.47
CA ARG A 2 31.93 -42.32 -19.88
C ARG A 2 30.39 -42.15 -19.79
N LEU A 3 29.67 -42.96 -19.01
CA LEU A 3 28.20 -42.84 -18.87
C LEU A 3 27.73 -42.06 -17.62
N ILE A 4 28.58 -41.87 -16.61
CA ILE A 4 28.19 -41.25 -15.32
C ILE A 4 28.04 -39.71 -15.40
N GLY A 5 28.74 -39.05 -16.33
CA GLY A 5 28.68 -37.58 -16.46
C GLY A 5 27.39 -37.05 -17.12
N ARG A 6 26.77 -37.81 -18.03
CA ARG A 6 25.57 -37.36 -18.76
C ARG A 6 24.30 -37.43 -17.93
N VAL A 7 24.16 -38.48 -17.12
CA VAL A 7 23.01 -38.65 -16.23
C VAL A 7 23.00 -37.55 -15.16
N SER A 8 24.17 -37.28 -14.56
CA SER A 8 24.35 -36.20 -13.58
C SER A 8 23.93 -34.83 -14.13
N PHE A 9 24.36 -34.48 -15.36
CA PHE A 9 23.98 -33.20 -15.98
C PHE A 9 22.48 -33.05 -16.23
N ILE A 10 21.81 -34.13 -16.64
CA ILE A 10 20.36 -34.11 -16.87
C ILE A 10 19.63 -33.88 -15.54
N PHE A 11 20.00 -34.60 -14.47
CA PHE A 11 19.40 -34.40 -13.15
C PHE A 11 19.60 -32.97 -12.63
N VAL A 12 20.79 -32.40 -12.80
CA VAL A 12 21.05 -31.00 -12.40
C VAL A 12 20.19 -30.03 -13.20
N ALA A 13 20.09 -30.20 -14.52
CA ALA A 13 19.25 -29.34 -15.36
C ALA A 13 17.77 -29.45 -14.98
N PHE A 14 17.27 -30.65 -14.70
CA PHE A 14 15.90 -30.84 -14.22
C PHE A 14 15.66 -30.20 -12.86
N VAL A 15 16.56 -30.36 -11.89
CA VAL A 15 16.44 -29.72 -10.58
C VAL A 15 16.45 -28.19 -10.72
N TRP A 16 17.33 -27.64 -11.57
CA TRP A 16 17.36 -26.21 -11.87
C TRP A 16 16.05 -25.73 -12.48
N VAL A 17 15.53 -26.43 -13.49
CA VAL A 17 14.25 -26.07 -14.14
C VAL A 17 13.08 -26.17 -13.16
N VAL A 18 13.05 -27.19 -12.29
CA VAL A 18 12.01 -27.36 -11.26
C VAL A 18 12.08 -26.27 -10.18
N VAL A 19 13.29 -25.91 -9.74
CA VAL A 19 13.49 -24.83 -8.76
C VAL A 19 13.12 -23.47 -9.37
N ASP A 20 13.51 -23.21 -10.62
CA ASP A 20 13.21 -21.96 -11.32
C ASP A 20 11.71 -21.79 -11.58
N SER A 21 11.04 -22.88 -11.98
CA SER A 21 9.58 -22.89 -12.12
C SER A 21 8.86 -22.72 -10.77
N ALA A 22 9.35 -23.33 -9.69
CA ALA A 22 8.78 -23.12 -8.35
C ALA A 22 8.94 -21.66 -7.86
N ASN A 23 10.08 -21.04 -8.14
CA ASN A 23 10.33 -19.64 -7.79
C ASN A 23 9.50 -18.67 -8.64
N ALA A 24 9.29 -18.96 -9.93
CA ALA A 24 8.47 -18.15 -10.83
C ALA A 24 6.98 -18.13 -10.44
N PHE A 25 6.49 -19.19 -9.79
CA PHE A 25 5.13 -19.28 -9.27
C PHE A 25 4.97 -18.78 -7.82
N SER A 26 6.07 -18.40 -7.16
CA SER A 26 6.00 -17.65 -5.91
C SER A 26 5.60 -16.20 -6.20
N HIS A 27 4.38 -16.02 -6.70
CA HIS A 27 3.73 -14.73 -6.81
C HIS A 27 3.54 -14.25 -5.37
N GLY A 28 4.50 -13.46 -4.89
CA GLY A 28 4.36 -12.72 -3.64
C GLY A 28 3.15 -11.83 -3.79
N SER A 29 2.00 -12.33 -3.34
CA SER A 29 0.75 -11.58 -3.34
C SER A 29 0.94 -10.44 -2.36
N ASP A 30 1.35 -9.29 -2.89
CA ASP A 30 1.45 -8.06 -2.14
C ASP A 30 0.02 -7.58 -1.88
N ASN A 31 -0.65 -8.26 -0.93
CA ASN A 31 -2.02 -8.03 -0.51
C ASN A 31 -2.18 -6.66 0.16
N SER A 32 -1.11 -5.87 0.26
CA SER A 32 -1.10 -4.52 0.83
C SER A 32 -1.92 -3.51 0.02
N SER A 33 -2.30 -3.84 -1.22
CA SER A 33 -3.03 -2.95 -2.13
C SER A 33 -4.51 -3.33 -2.38
N GLN A 34 -5.02 -4.39 -1.74
CA GLN A 34 -6.41 -4.79 -1.90
C GLN A 34 -7.29 -4.02 -0.90
N PHE A 35 -8.15 -3.13 -1.39
CA PHE A 35 -9.14 -2.39 -0.60
C PHE A 35 -10.54 -2.61 -1.17
N ASP A 36 -11.56 -2.66 -0.31
CA ASP A 36 -12.95 -2.85 -0.74
C ASP A 36 -13.63 -1.54 -1.13
N TYR A 37 -13.29 -0.44 -0.45
CA TYR A 37 -13.81 0.88 -0.72
C TYR A 37 -12.86 1.96 -0.17
N PHE A 38 -12.96 3.16 -0.74
CA PHE A 38 -12.37 4.36 -0.18
C PHE A 38 -13.42 5.17 0.57
N THR A 39 -12.98 5.82 1.64
CA THR A 39 -13.76 6.80 2.38
C THR A 39 -13.25 8.20 2.07
N PHE A 40 -14.09 8.99 1.38
CA PHE A 40 -13.85 10.41 1.22
C PHE A 40 -14.41 11.16 2.42
N THR A 41 -13.51 11.79 3.20
CA THR A 41 -13.86 12.52 4.41
C THR A 41 -13.73 14.02 4.17
N GLN A 42 -14.76 14.76 4.55
CA GLN A 42 -14.76 16.22 4.54
C GLN A 42 -14.87 16.75 5.97
N MET A 43 -14.27 17.91 6.22
CA MET A 43 -14.38 18.63 7.49
C MET A 43 -15.01 19.99 7.28
N TYR A 44 -15.76 20.44 8.29
CA TYR A 44 -16.26 21.81 8.38
C TYR A 44 -15.23 22.64 9.17
N PRO A 45 -14.37 23.43 8.49
CA PRO A 45 -13.19 24.03 9.10
C PRO A 45 -13.55 25.04 10.19
N THR A 46 -14.73 25.66 10.13
CA THR A 46 -15.23 26.56 11.19
C THR A 46 -15.42 25.82 12.50
N ASP A 47 -16.08 24.66 12.50
CA ASP A 47 -16.36 23.92 13.74
C ASP A 47 -15.07 23.35 14.35
N VAL A 48 -14.20 22.79 13.50
CA VAL A 48 -12.89 22.28 13.94
C VAL A 48 -12.06 23.41 14.54
N CYS A 49 -12.03 24.58 13.89
CA CYS A 49 -11.25 25.70 14.38
C CYS A 49 -11.84 26.33 15.66
N LEU A 50 -13.17 26.34 15.83
CA LEU A 50 -13.78 26.75 17.08
C LEU A 50 -13.35 25.84 18.23
N MET A 51 -13.39 24.53 18.03
CA MET A 51 -12.95 23.55 19.03
C MET A 51 -11.46 23.69 19.37
N ASP A 52 -10.59 23.88 18.38
CA ASP A 52 -9.15 24.08 18.62
C ASP A 52 -8.86 25.39 19.37
N ASN A 53 -9.63 26.45 19.09
CA ASN A 53 -9.52 27.72 19.80
C ASN A 53 -10.05 27.66 21.24
N ASP A 54 -11.04 26.82 21.52
CA ASP A 54 -11.51 26.55 22.90
C ASP A 54 -10.40 25.90 23.75
N TRP A 55 -9.60 25.01 23.16
CA TRP A 55 -8.46 24.40 23.83
C TRP A 55 -7.24 25.34 23.91
N ARG A 56 -6.92 26.00 22.80
CA ARG A 56 -5.79 26.93 22.68
C ARG A 56 -6.21 28.14 21.86
N ASN A 57 -6.49 29.23 22.56
CA ASN A 57 -6.95 30.47 21.94
C ASN A 57 -5.99 30.96 20.84
N GLY A 58 -6.55 31.24 19.65
CA GLY A 58 -5.80 31.72 18.49
C GLY A 58 -4.92 30.67 17.81
N SER A 59 -5.17 29.39 18.03
CA SER A 59 -4.44 28.28 17.39
C SER A 59 -4.74 28.16 15.90
N CYS A 60 -5.91 28.63 15.45
CA CYS A 60 -6.32 28.58 14.06
C CYS A 60 -7.13 29.82 13.64
N LEU A 61 -7.15 30.07 12.34
CA LEU A 61 -7.92 31.13 11.68
C LEU A 61 -8.64 30.56 10.47
N VAL A 62 -9.93 30.89 10.32
CA VAL A 62 -10.70 30.53 9.12
C VAL A 62 -10.72 31.71 8.14
N PRO A 63 -10.17 31.56 6.92
CA PRO A 63 -10.18 32.63 5.92
C PRO A 63 -11.61 32.99 5.50
N GLN A 64 -11.90 34.29 5.32
CA GLN A 64 -13.25 34.81 4.95
C GLN A 64 -13.79 34.29 3.61
N GLN A 65 -12.94 33.73 2.74
CA GLN A 65 -13.31 33.21 1.42
C GLN A 65 -13.08 31.70 1.30
N SER A 66 -13.00 31.00 2.44
CA SER A 66 -12.87 29.54 2.45
C SER A 66 -14.20 28.86 2.08
N ALA A 67 -14.09 27.69 1.45
CA ALA A 67 -15.25 26.83 1.22
C ALA A 67 -15.82 26.33 2.55
N LEU A 68 -17.14 26.09 2.59
CA LEU A 68 -17.82 25.57 3.79
C LEU A 68 -17.29 24.20 4.20
N TRP A 69 -16.99 23.33 3.25
CA TRP A 69 -16.40 22.02 3.51
C TRP A 69 -15.05 21.93 2.82
N THR A 70 -14.08 21.33 3.51
CA THR A 70 -12.74 21.08 2.98
C THR A 70 -12.41 19.60 3.05
N ILE A 71 -11.47 19.17 2.21
CA ILE A 71 -11.01 17.78 2.19
C ILE A 71 -10.23 17.52 3.47
N HIS A 72 -10.70 16.57 4.28
CA HIS A 72 -9.96 16.08 5.43
C HIS A 72 -9.03 14.94 5.00
N GLY A 73 -9.52 14.03 4.16
CA GLY A 73 -8.71 12.94 3.65
C GLY A 73 -9.46 11.97 2.75
N LEU A 74 -8.68 11.10 2.12
CA LEU A 74 -9.14 9.92 1.40
C LEU A 74 -8.43 8.72 2.03
N TRP A 75 -9.20 7.80 2.59
CA TRP A 75 -8.70 6.61 3.28
C TRP A 75 -9.17 5.35 2.57
#